data_AF-A0A2V1AH14-F1
#
_entry.id   AF-A0A2V1AH14-F1
#
_cell.length_a   1.000
_cell.length_b   1.000
_cell.length_c   1.000
_cell.angle_alpha   90.00
_cell.angle_beta   90.00
_cell.angle_gamma   90.00
#
_symmetry.space_group_name_H-M   'P 1'
#
loop_
_entity.id
_entity.type
_entity.pdbx_description
1 polymer ?
#
loop_
_entity_poly.entity_id
_entity_poly.type
_entity_poly.pdbx_seq_one_letter_code
_entity_poly.pdbx_strand_id
1 'polypeptide(L)'
;MLARTVLRACPRGIVAARAVPAVPKPRFFSNSSLKLNEKKEEKPKSILDDDMLAKAGFEDEQSASEKKESSDKSSRRKRRTKTSKDLQREKWSNIFYGAMLVGGVGYLGYMARDWDSAEEQKDLEGGEIDNGYTPGLMYERLSRRMSKAFSFFSEPVFENLLPPPPPEQYRRPLTLVLALDDLLIHSSWDTKHGWRTAKRPGLDYFLGYLSQYYEIVIFSTNYQMTSERTVIKMDPLRAFIQYALYREACRYKDGKVIKDLSLLNRDLNKTVAVEVEKDAVSMQPDNAIMLKPWNGESDTTLVDLIPLLEYLATQPIKDVRPVIKSFSQSDDVIAEYKEREARLRAKWKEENKHLFERAGKPNVGTFLGSMVGMSPSALSKEPKMPLDIIREHGQAQYENLQKFLRENTAKFLEEEQKMKDEYGKMTLNKLMTEGMPTPEDIAKQQAEKAAAENNGSA
;
A
#
# COMPACT_ATOMS: atom_id res chain seq x y z
N MET A 1 -38.54 -45.19 -36.49
CA MET A 1 -38.91 -46.41 -35.74
C MET A 1 -37.71 -47.35 -35.67
N LEU A 2 -37.38 -47.77 -34.44
CA LEU A 2 -36.64 -49.00 -34.08
C LEU A 2 -35.17 -49.08 -34.53
N ALA A 3 -34.21 -48.64 -33.71
CA ALA A 3 -33.66 -49.36 -32.56
C ALA A 3 -33.08 -50.73 -32.92
N ARG A 4 -31.76 -50.78 -33.16
CA ARG A 4 -30.95 -52.00 -33.09
C ARG A 4 -29.79 -51.79 -32.14
N THR A 5 -30.02 -52.28 -30.93
CA THR A 5 -29.09 -52.44 -29.83
C THR A 5 -27.96 -53.38 -30.27
N VAL A 6 -26.74 -52.86 -30.40
CA VAL A 6 -25.52 -53.67 -30.56
C VAL A 6 -24.70 -53.50 -29.28
N LEU A 7 -24.79 -54.54 -28.44
CA LEU A 7 -23.88 -54.80 -27.33
C LEU A 7 -22.45 -54.87 -27.86
N ARG A 8 -21.63 -53.85 -27.55
CA ARG A 8 -20.17 -53.95 -27.63
C ARG A 8 -19.60 -54.06 -26.22
N ALA A 9 -18.98 -55.21 -25.99
CA ALA A 9 -18.23 -55.56 -24.81
C ALA A 9 -17.10 -54.55 -24.57
N CYS A 10 -17.09 -53.91 -23.40
CA CYS A 10 -15.93 -53.21 -22.88
C CYS A 10 -14.88 -54.24 -22.43
N PRO A 11 -13.61 -54.12 -22.84
CA PRO A 11 -12.56 -54.97 -22.32
C PRO A 11 -12.31 -54.62 -20.85
N ARG A 12 -12.25 -55.64 -20.00
CA ARG A 12 -11.82 -55.56 -18.61
C ARG A 12 -10.37 -55.04 -18.57
N GLY A 13 -10.23 -53.72 -18.45
CA GLY A 13 -9.00 -53.08 -18.03
C GLY A 13 -8.72 -53.47 -16.58
N ILE A 14 -7.58 -54.11 -16.36
CA ILE A 14 -7.01 -54.41 -15.05
C ILE A 14 -6.84 -53.08 -14.32
N VAL A 15 -7.71 -52.80 -13.35
CA VAL A 15 -7.50 -51.72 -12.39
C VAL A 15 -6.40 -52.21 -11.46
N ALA A 16 -5.17 -51.77 -11.72
CA ALA A 16 -4.12 -51.80 -10.71
C ALA A 16 -4.65 -51.00 -9.52
N ALA A 17 -4.95 -51.70 -8.42
CA ALA A 17 -5.26 -51.09 -7.15
C ALA A 17 -4.04 -50.27 -6.72
N ARG A 18 -4.07 -48.97 -7.02
CA ARG A 18 -3.10 -48.01 -6.50
C ARG A 18 -3.37 -47.96 -4.99
N ALA A 19 -2.49 -48.59 -4.22
CA ALA A 19 -2.54 -48.55 -2.77
C ALA A 19 -2.56 -47.08 -2.33
N VAL A 20 -3.70 -46.63 -1.82
CA VAL A 20 -3.82 -45.35 -1.14
C VAL A 20 -2.95 -45.46 0.11
N PRO A 21 -1.94 -44.60 0.32
CA PRO A 21 -1.20 -44.61 1.58
C PRO A 21 -2.20 -44.30 2.69
N ALA A 22 -2.36 -45.23 3.63
CA ALA A 22 -3.20 -45.06 4.80
C ALA A 22 -2.72 -43.84 5.58
N VAL A 23 -3.57 -42.83 5.71
CA VAL A 23 -3.35 -41.69 6.59
C VAL A 23 -3.23 -42.22 8.03
N PRO A 24 -2.12 -41.97 8.74
CA PRO A 24 -1.97 -42.47 10.11
C PRO A 24 -2.93 -41.71 11.03
N LYS A 25 -3.74 -42.47 11.78
CA LYS A 25 -4.56 -41.92 12.88
C LYS A 25 -3.63 -41.24 13.91
N PRO A 26 -3.99 -40.07 14.47
CA PRO A 26 -3.16 -39.41 15.47
C PRO A 26 -3.13 -40.28 16.73
N ARG A 27 -1.95 -40.80 17.07
CA ARG A 27 -1.69 -41.43 18.37
C ARG A 27 -1.43 -40.31 19.39
N PHE A 28 -2.29 -40.22 20.39
CA PHE A 28 -2.00 -39.43 21.58
C PHE A 28 -0.81 -40.09 22.31
N PHE A 29 0.36 -39.45 22.25
CA PHE A 29 1.52 -39.84 23.05
C PHE A 29 1.35 -39.30 24.46
N SER A 30 1.31 -40.20 25.44
CA SER A 30 1.52 -39.87 26.84
C SER A 30 2.99 -39.52 27.03
N ASN A 31 3.27 -38.32 27.56
CA ASN A 31 4.63 -37.86 27.85
C ASN A 31 5.29 -38.71 28.95
N SER A 32 6.06 -39.72 28.57
CA SER A 32 7.16 -40.25 29.37
C SER A 32 8.44 -39.50 28.98
N SER A 33 9.02 -38.79 29.94
CA SER A 33 10.16 -37.90 29.79
C SER A 33 11.43 -38.61 29.30
N LEU A 34 11.84 -38.26 28.08
CA LEU A 34 13.20 -38.46 27.60
C LEU A 34 14.12 -37.43 28.27
N LYS A 35 15.09 -37.90 29.06
CA LYS A 35 16.15 -37.10 29.65
C LYS A 35 17.11 -36.63 28.56
N LEU A 36 16.94 -35.38 28.12
CA LEU A 36 17.99 -34.60 27.47
C LEU A 36 18.82 -33.93 28.57
N ASN A 37 20.14 -34.07 28.44
CA ASN A 37 21.13 -33.61 29.39
C ASN A 37 21.40 -32.12 29.12
N GLU A 38 20.57 -31.22 29.65
CA GLU A 38 20.83 -29.77 29.62
C GLU A 38 21.58 -29.33 30.87
N LYS A 39 22.75 -28.73 30.65
CA LYS A 39 23.47 -27.91 31.65
C LYS A 39 22.50 -26.85 32.18
N LYS A 40 22.25 -26.85 33.48
CA LYS A 40 21.53 -25.77 34.17
C LYS A 40 22.34 -24.48 34.08
N GLU A 41 21.78 -23.47 33.40
CA GLU A 41 22.12 -22.07 33.66
C GLU A 41 21.70 -21.73 35.09
N GLU A 42 22.65 -21.26 35.90
CA GLU A 42 22.39 -20.75 37.24
C GLU A 42 21.69 -19.39 37.15
N LYS A 43 20.51 -19.26 37.75
CA LYS A 43 19.90 -17.94 37.99
C LYS A 43 20.80 -17.16 38.95
N PRO A 44 20.99 -15.83 38.76
CA PRO A 44 21.78 -15.03 39.69
C PRO A 44 21.14 -15.06 41.08
N LYS A 45 21.91 -15.50 42.06
CA LYS A 45 21.53 -15.49 43.47
C LYS A 45 21.40 -14.04 43.91
N SER A 46 20.29 -13.68 44.55
CA SER A 46 20.15 -12.39 45.23
C SER A 46 21.24 -12.27 46.29
N ILE A 47 21.90 -11.11 46.37
CA ILE A 47 23.04 -10.84 47.27
C ILE A 47 22.63 -10.83 48.76
N LEU A 48 21.33 -10.86 49.06
CA LEU A 48 20.80 -10.94 50.41
C LEU A 48 20.37 -12.39 50.70
N ASP A 49 21.26 -13.13 51.36
CA ASP A 49 20.96 -14.42 51.97
C ASP A 49 20.26 -14.20 53.32
N ASP A 50 19.33 -15.11 53.67
CA ASP A 50 18.57 -15.09 54.92
C ASP A 50 19.47 -15.03 56.17
N ASP A 51 20.73 -15.46 56.05
CA ASP A 51 21.78 -15.42 57.08
C ASP A 51 22.29 -13.98 57.36
N MET A 52 22.26 -13.08 56.36
CA MET A 52 22.58 -11.66 56.55
C MET A 52 21.40 -10.88 57.16
N LEU A 53 20.17 -11.29 56.88
CA LEU A 53 18.96 -10.75 57.51
C LEU A 53 18.89 -11.13 59.00
N ALA A 54 19.27 -12.37 59.34
CA ALA A 54 19.38 -12.81 60.73
C ALA A 54 20.46 -12.03 61.51
N LYS A 55 21.60 -11.74 60.88
CA LYS A 55 22.69 -10.95 61.49
C LYS A 55 22.36 -9.45 61.65
N ALA A 56 21.34 -8.95 60.93
CA ALA A 56 20.85 -7.58 60.98
C ALA A 56 19.72 -7.36 62.02
N GLY A 57 19.35 -8.37 62.81
CA GLY A 57 18.44 -8.23 63.96
C GLY A 57 16.95 -8.24 63.62
N PHE A 58 16.55 -8.76 62.47
CA PHE A 58 15.14 -9.06 62.17
C PHE A 58 14.85 -10.53 62.50
N GLU A 59 14.54 -10.81 63.77
CA GLU A 59 14.00 -12.10 64.20
C GLU A 59 12.47 -12.03 64.27
N ASP A 60 11.76 -12.89 63.52
CA ASP A 60 10.39 -13.26 63.85
C ASP A 60 10.45 -14.29 64.99
N GLU A 61 10.08 -13.86 66.20
CA GLU A 61 9.93 -14.71 67.38
C GLU A 61 8.88 -15.81 67.14
N GLN A 62 9.30 -17.01 66.73
CA GLN A 62 8.66 -18.28 67.07
C GLN A 62 9.43 -19.47 66.47
N SER A 63 10.47 -19.94 67.15
CA SER A 63 10.78 -21.39 67.27
C SER A 63 12.13 -21.64 67.97
N ALA A 64 12.14 -21.51 69.29
CA ALA A 64 13.18 -22.11 70.13
C ALA A 64 12.54 -23.12 71.10
N SER A 65 12.53 -24.39 70.70
CA SER A 65 12.74 -25.54 71.58
C SER A 65 12.68 -26.85 70.78
N GLU A 66 13.84 -27.26 70.25
CA GLU A 66 14.07 -28.67 69.94
C GLU A 66 14.25 -29.46 71.24
N LYS A 67 13.60 -30.62 71.34
CA LYS A 67 14.27 -31.84 71.81
C LYS A 67 13.88 -33.02 70.93
N LYS A 68 14.92 -33.73 70.47
CA LYS A 68 14.94 -34.90 69.59
C LYS A 68 14.22 -36.10 70.20
N GLU A 69 13.51 -36.86 69.35
CA GLU A 69 13.59 -38.32 69.35
C GLU A 69 13.10 -38.91 68.01
N SER A 70 13.78 -39.96 67.58
CA SER A 70 13.64 -40.69 66.32
C SER A 70 12.40 -41.60 66.28
N SER A 71 11.63 -41.59 65.18
CA SER A 71 11.03 -42.81 64.60
C SER A 71 10.33 -42.53 63.26
N ASP A 72 10.38 -43.54 62.39
CA ASP A 72 9.65 -43.66 61.12
C ASP A 72 8.20 -43.18 61.15
N LYS A 73 7.80 -42.37 60.16
CA LYS A 73 6.43 -42.34 59.61
C LYS A 73 6.32 -41.47 58.36
N SER A 74 5.99 -42.14 57.25
CA SER A 74 5.26 -41.68 56.05
C SER A 74 5.49 -40.25 55.54
N SER A 75 5.76 -40.13 54.24
CA SER A 75 5.68 -38.89 53.47
C SER A 75 4.25 -38.29 53.49
N ARG A 76 3.85 -37.66 54.60
CA ARG A 76 2.71 -36.75 54.66
C ARG A 76 3.18 -35.42 54.12
N ARG A 77 2.81 -35.16 52.86
CA ARG A 77 2.91 -33.86 52.18
C ARG A 77 2.45 -32.79 53.18
N LYS A 78 3.37 -32.03 53.79
CA LYS A 78 3.05 -30.93 54.72
C LYS A 78 2.07 -30.01 53.99
N ARG A 79 0.80 -30.02 54.38
CA ARG A 79 -0.17 -29.04 53.92
C ARG A 79 0.36 -27.68 54.37
N ARG A 80 0.77 -26.87 53.41
CA ARG A 80 1.10 -25.45 53.63
C ARG A 80 -0.03 -24.85 54.45
N THR A 81 0.26 -24.37 55.65
CA THR A 81 -0.70 -23.68 56.51
C THR A 81 -1.12 -22.41 55.76
N LYS A 82 -2.38 -22.37 55.28
CA LYS A 82 -2.93 -21.20 54.60
C LYS A 82 -3.47 -20.24 55.65
N THR A 83 -3.06 -18.99 55.58
CA THR A 83 -3.59 -17.94 56.46
C THR A 83 -5.05 -17.65 56.09
N SER A 84 -5.86 -17.18 57.04
CA SER A 84 -7.26 -16.78 56.79
C SER A 84 -7.41 -15.78 55.64
N LYS A 85 -6.45 -14.86 55.50
CA LYS A 85 -6.36 -13.90 54.39
C LYS A 85 -6.07 -14.58 53.04
N ASP A 86 -5.27 -15.65 53.01
CA ASP A 86 -4.99 -16.40 51.78
C ASP A 86 -6.23 -17.17 51.32
N LEU A 87 -6.98 -17.76 52.25
CA LEU A 87 -8.27 -18.41 51.96
C LEU A 87 -9.31 -17.41 51.44
N GLN A 88 -9.34 -16.19 51.96
CA GLN A 88 -10.21 -15.13 51.43
C GLN A 88 -9.79 -14.72 50.01
N ARG A 89 -8.49 -14.52 49.76
CA ARG A 89 -7.96 -14.22 48.41
C ARG A 89 -8.28 -15.32 47.41
N GLU A 90 -8.16 -16.60 47.79
CA GLU A 90 -8.53 -17.73 46.93
C GLU A 90 -10.02 -17.76 46.62
N LYS A 91 -10.89 -17.50 47.61
CA LYS A 91 -12.35 -17.40 47.38
C LYS A 91 -12.69 -16.28 46.40
N TRP A 92 -12.15 -15.08 46.63
CA TRP A 92 -12.38 -13.94 45.74
C TRP A 92 -11.77 -14.15 44.35
N SER A 93 -10.61 -14.80 44.26
CA SER A 93 -9.99 -15.18 42.99
C SER A 93 -10.84 -16.20 42.23
N ASN A 94 -11.38 -17.22 42.91
CA ASN A 94 -12.28 -18.19 42.29
C ASN A 94 -13.61 -17.56 41.84
N ILE A 95 -14.16 -16.65 42.63
CA ILE A 95 -15.36 -15.88 42.26
C ILE A 95 -15.04 -15.01 41.04
N PHE A 96 -13.90 -14.33 41.03
CA PHE A 96 -13.46 -13.51 39.91
C PHE A 96 -13.29 -14.34 38.62
N TYR A 97 -12.59 -15.47 38.68
CA TYR A 97 -12.43 -16.36 37.52
C TYR A 97 -13.76 -16.98 37.08
N GLY A 98 -14.64 -17.33 38.01
CA GLY A 98 -15.99 -17.80 37.72
C GLY A 98 -16.82 -16.74 37.00
N ALA A 99 -16.79 -15.50 37.48
CA ALA A 99 -17.46 -14.36 36.84
C ALA A 99 -16.90 -14.06 35.45
N MET A 100 -15.57 -14.09 35.29
CA MET A 100 -14.90 -13.92 33.99
C MET A 100 -15.28 -15.02 32.99
N LEU A 101 -15.39 -16.27 33.45
CA LEU A 101 -15.79 -17.37 32.59
C LEU A 101 -17.26 -17.24 32.15
N VAL A 102 -18.17 -16.94 33.08
CA VAL A 102 -19.59 -16.72 32.76
C VAL A 102 -19.77 -15.53 31.82
N GLY A 103 -19.08 -14.42 32.09
CA GLY A 103 -19.07 -13.25 31.22
C GLY A 103 -18.51 -13.56 29.83
N GLY A 104 -17.41 -14.29 29.75
CA GLY A 104 -16.79 -14.72 28.48
C GLY A 104 -17.70 -15.62 27.65
N VAL A 105 -18.36 -16.61 28.26
CA VAL A 105 -19.32 -17.49 27.57
C VAL A 105 -20.54 -16.70 27.11
N GLY A 106 -21.06 -15.80 27.94
CA GLY A 106 -22.15 -14.90 27.56
C GLY A 106 -21.77 -13.99 26.39
N TYR A 107 -20.56 -13.45 26.39
CA TYR A 107 -20.03 -12.61 25.31
C TYR A 107 -19.85 -13.40 24.00
N LEU A 108 -19.30 -14.62 24.06
CA LEU A 108 -19.19 -15.49 22.87
C LEU A 108 -20.57 -15.87 22.33
N GLY A 109 -21.55 -16.15 23.20
CA GLY A 109 -22.94 -16.39 22.80
C GLY A 109 -23.57 -15.17 22.13
N TYR A 110 -23.34 -13.97 22.68
CA TYR A 110 -23.78 -12.71 22.07
C TYR A 110 -23.13 -12.50 20.70
N MET A 111 -21.84 -12.78 20.54
CA MET A 111 -21.13 -12.65 19.25
C MET A 111 -21.54 -13.72 18.22
N ALA A 112 -22.10 -14.86 18.65
CA ALA A 112 -22.61 -15.92 17.78
C ALA A 112 -24.09 -15.75 17.39
N ARG A 113 -24.76 -14.69 17.87
CA ARG A 113 -26.18 -14.41 17.57
C ARG A 113 -26.42 -14.21 16.07
N ASP A 114 -27.69 -14.28 15.67
CA ASP A 114 -28.10 -13.99 14.30
C ASP A 114 -27.84 -12.53 13.90
N TRP A 115 -27.88 -12.22 12.61
CA TRP A 115 -27.75 -10.86 12.09
C TRP A 115 -29.00 -10.04 12.46
N ASP A 116 -28.83 -8.82 13.00
CA ASP A 116 -29.98 -7.95 13.35
C ASP A 116 -30.55 -7.25 12.11
N SER A 117 -29.70 -6.96 11.11
CA SER A 117 -30.09 -6.27 9.88
C SER A 117 -29.31 -6.77 8.67
N ALA A 118 -29.90 -6.58 7.47
CA ALA A 118 -29.23 -6.85 6.21
C ALA A 118 -28.03 -5.91 5.96
N GLU A 119 -27.95 -4.78 6.67
CA GLU A 119 -26.81 -3.87 6.66
C GLU A 119 -25.64 -4.45 7.48
N GLU A 120 -25.91 -4.94 8.70
CA GLU A 120 -24.91 -5.63 9.54
C GLU A 120 -24.30 -6.83 8.79
N GLN A 121 -25.15 -7.58 8.08
CA GLN A 121 -24.71 -8.72 7.27
C GLN A 121 -23.80 -8.31 6.10
N LYS A 122 -24.03 -7.14 5.50
CA LYS A 122 -23.17 -6.61 4.41
C LYS A 122 -21.85 -6.08 4.95
N ASP A 123 -21.89 -5.31 6.03
CA ASP A 123 -20.71 -4.66 6.64
C ASP A 123 -19.68 -5.68 7.16
N LEU A 124 -20.15 -6.85 7.59
CA LEU A 124 -19.34 -7.95 8.09
C LEU A 124 -18.97 -8.98 7.01
N GLU A 125 -19.25 -8.67 5.73
CA GLU A 125 -19.03 -9.57 4.59
C GLU A 125 -19.68 -10.96 4.78
N GLY A 126 -20.82 -11.00 5.46
CA GLY A 126 -21.56 -12.21 5.83
C GLY A 126 -22.66 -12.60 4.86
N GLY A 127 -22.63 -12.11 3.62
CA GLY A 127 -23.69 -12.33 2.62
C GLY A 127 -23.94 -13.80 2.26
N GLU A 128 -23.01 -14.69 2.58
CA GLU A 128 -23.14 -16.14 2.37
C GLU A 128 -23.60 -16.91 3.62
N ILE A 129 -23.74 -16.24 4.77
CA ILE A 129 -24.01 -16.88 6.08
C ILE A 129 -25.45 -16.59 6.50
N ASP A 130 -26.31 -17.62 6.45
CA ASP A 130 -27.70 -17.52 6.88
C ASP A 130 -27.85 -17.44 8.41
N ASN A 131 -29.00 -16.94 8.86
CA ASN A 131 -29.41 -16.96 10.26
C ASN A 131 -29.80 -18.37 10.71
N GLY A 132 -29.48 -18.71 11.96
CA GLY A 132 -29.82 -20.02 12.53
C GLY A 132 -28.81 -20.53 13.56
N TYR A 133 -29.25 -21.44 14.41
CA TYR A 133 -28.50 -21.95 15.57
C TYR A 133 -27.67 -23.22 15.29
N THR A 134 -27.37 -23.52 14.02
CA THR A 134 -26.45 -24.62 13.72
C THR A 134 -25.03 -24.24 14.16
N PRO A 135 -24.28 -25.14 14.82
CA PRO A 135 -22.95 -24.82 15.36
C PRO A 135 -21.95 -24.27 14.33
N GLY A 136 -22.04 -24.70 13.07
CA GLY A 136 -21.21 -24.19 11.97
C GLY A 136 -21.49 -22.72 11.67
N LEU A 137 -22.75 -22.36 11.37
CA LEU A 137 -23.16 -20.97 11.10
C LEU A 137 -22.88 -20.05 12.30
N MET A 138 -23.13 -20.53 13.52
CA MET A 138 -22.82 -19.77 14.74
C MET A 138 -21.33 -19.46 14.88
N TYR A 139 -20.46 -20.43 14.56
CA TYR A 139 -19.01 -20.23 14.57
C TYR A 139 -18.55 -19.27 13.49
N GLU A 140 -19.10 -19.36 12.27
CA GLU A 140 -18.77 -18.45 11.18
C GLU A 140 -19.15 -17.00 11.51
N ARG A 141 -20.35 -16.76 12.07
CA ARG A 141 -20.77 -15.43 12.52
C ARG A 141 -19.87 -14.89 13.64
N LEU A 142 -19.58 -15.72 14.64
CA LEU A 142 -18.63 -15.39 15.71
C LEU A 142 -17.26 -15.01 15.13
N SER A 143 -16.72 -15.82 14.22
CA SER A 143 -15.43 -15.59 13.58
C SER A 143 -15.41 -14.29 12.78
N ARG A 144 -16.48 -13.97 12.04
CA ARG A 144 -16.60 -12.72 11.27
C ARG A 144 -16.64 -11.49 12.17
N ARG A 145 -17.48 -11.50 13.21
CA ARG A 145 -17.54 -10.39 14.19
C ARG A 145 -16.22 -10.20 14.93
N MET A 146 -15.57 -11.29 15.33
CA MET A 146 -14.23 -11.25 15.94
C MET A 146 -13.21 -10.69 14.94
N SER A 147 -13.20 -11.16 13.70
CA SER A 147 -12.29 -10.66 12.66
C SER A 147 -12.49 -9.17 12.37
N LYS A 148 -13.73 -8.67 12.34
CA LYS A 148 -14.02 -7.23 12.16
C LYS A 148 -13.57 -6.40 13.36
N ALA A 149 -13.75 -6.91 14.59
CA ALA A 149 -13.21 -6.23 15.77
C ALA A 149 -11.69 -6.04 15.70
N PHE A 150 -10.97 -6.94 15.02
CA PHE A 150 -9.55 -6.80 14.72
C PHE A 150 -9.23 -6.13 13.37
N SER A 151 -10.22 -5.88 12.51
CA SER A 151 -9.99 -5.25 11.19
C SER A 151 -9.59 -3.78 11.31
N PHE A 152 -9.94 -3.12 12.41
CA PHE A 152 -9.41 -1.79 12.77
C PHE A 152 -7.87 -1.71 12.72
N PHE A 153 -7.18 -2.83 12.98
CA PHE A 153 -5.71 -2.87 12.93
C PHE A 153 -5.16 -3.18 11.52
N SER A 154 -6.00 -3.57 10.57
CA SER A 154 -5.61 -4.10 9.26
C SER A 154 -6.13 -3.27 8.08
N GLU A 155 -7.27 -2.61 8.24
CA GLU A 155 -7.87 -1.72 7.24
C GLU A 155 -7.37 -0.28 7.46
N PRO A 156 -7.15 0.49 6.38
CA PRO A 156 -6.74 1.88 6.52
C PRO A 156 -7.85 2.71 7.21
N VAL A 157 -7.44 3.76 7.92
CA VAL A 157 -8.31 4.60 8.74
C VAL A 157 -9.39 5.33 7.92
N PHE A 158 -9.16 5.53 6.61
CA PHE A 158 -10.03 6.31 5.74
C PHE A 158 -10.60 5.45 4.60
N GLU A 159 -11.90 5.62 4.32
CA GLU A 159 -12.56 5.01 3.16
C GLU A 159 -12.03 5.58 1.84
N ASN A 160 -11.75 6.89 1.82
CA ASN A 160 -11.20 7.59 0.66
C ASN A 160 -9.87 8.21 1.06
N LEU A 161 -8.78 7.76 0.43
CA LEU A 161 -7.41 8.21 0.67
C LEU A 161 -7.15 9.59 0.06
N LEU A 162 -7.85 9.95 -1.03
CA LEU A 162 -7.70 11.23 -1.70
C LEU A 162 -9.00 12.05 -1.66
N PRO A 163 -8.88 13.39 -1.63
CA PRO A 163 -10.04 14.26 -1.82
C PRO A 163 -10.67 14.04 -3.21
N PRO A 164 -11.94 14.47 -3.41
CA PRO A 164 -12.58 14.38 -4.71
C PRO A 164 -11.74 15.09 -5.78
N PRO A 165 -11.75 14.58 -7.02
CA PRO A 165 -10.95 15.15 -8.09
C PRO A 165 -11.38 16.61 -8.38
N PRO A 166 -10.44 17.48 -8.76
CA PRO A 166 -10.72 18.90 -9.01
C PRO A 166 -11.74 19.09 -10.15
N PRO A 167 -12.30 20.30 -10.31
CA PRO A 167 -13.18 20.64 -11.42
C PRO A 167 -12.55 20.32 -12.78
N GLU A 168 -13.38 19.98 -13.77
CA GLU A 168 -12.94 19.44 -15.07
C GLU A 168 -11.90 20.31 -15.80
N GLN A 169 -11.93 21.63 -15.60
CA GLN A 169 -10.98 22.57 -16.21
C GLN A 169 -9.53 22.38 -15.75
N TYR A 170 -9.33 21.94 -14.51
CA TYR A 170 -8.00 21.75 -13.90
C TYR A 170 -7.64 20.26 -13.79
N ARG A 171 -8.55 19.37 -14.16
CA ARG A 171 -8.40 17.93 -14.01
C ARG A 171 -7.47 17.36 -15.07
N ARG A 172 -6.58 16.47 -14.65
CA ARG A 172 -5.77 15.66 -15.56
C ARG A 172 -6.58 14.45 -16.06
N PRO A 173 -6.40 14.00 -17.31
CA PRO A 173 -7.21 12.92 -17.88
C PRO A 173 -7.06 11.59 -17.14
N LEU A 174 -5.87 11.31 -16.61
CA LEU A 174 -5.53 10.06 -15.93
C LEU A 174 -4.81 10.32 -14.60
N THR A 175 -4.90 9.36 -13.69
CA THR A 175 -4.14 9.34 -12.42
C THR A 175 -3.01 8.32 -12.52
N LEU A 176 -1.78 8.74 -12.20
CA LEU A 176 -0.57 7.91 -12.21
C LEU A 176 -0.11 7.68 -10.78
N VAL A 177 -0.21 6.44 -10.33
CA VAL A 177 0.25 6.00 -9.01
C VAL A 177 1.65 5.41 -9.16
N LEU A 178 2.64 5.95 -8.46
CA LEU A 178 4.03 5.52 -8.56
C LEU A 178 4.51 4.94 -7.24
N ALA A 179 5.13 3.76 -7.29
CA ALA A 179 5.96 3.30 -6.19
C ALA A 179 7.11 4.28 -5.93
N LEU A 180 7.53 4.43 -4.68
CA LEU A 180 8.67 5.29 -4.34
C LEU A 180 9.96 4.48 -4.35
N ASP A 181 10.01 3.49 -3.46
CA ASP A 181 11.16 2.66 -3.17
C ASP A 181 11.44 1.66 -4.30
N ASP A 182 12.71 1.56 -4.70
CA ASP A 182 13.22 0.75 -5.81
C ASP A 182 12.58 1.03 -7.19
N LEU A 183 11.76 2.08 -7.31
CA LEU A 183 11.26 2.61 -8.58
C LEU A 183 11.87 3.99 -8.90
N LEU A 184 11.66 4.98 -8.02
CA LEU A 184 12.11 6.37 -8.24
C LEU A 184 13.40 6.65 -7.48
N ILE A 185 13.54 6.04 -6.32
CA ILE A 185 14.70 6.16 -5.43
C ILE A 185 15.17 4.77 -5.01
N HIS A 186 16.44 4.67 -4.62
CA HIS A 186 16.99 3.48 -4.00
C HIS A 186 17.73 3.89 -2.73
N SER A 187 17.38 3.27 -1.61
CA SER A 187 17.97 3.58 -0.31
C SER A 187 18.85 2.42 0.16
N SER A 188 20.15 2.70 0.28
CA SER A 188 21.15 1.74 0.78
C SER A 188 21.66 2.19 2.14
N TRP A 189 21.87 1.24 3.07
CA TRP A 189 22.50 1.52 4.36
C TRP A 189 23.96 1.08 4.36
N ASP A 190 24.84 1.95 4.85
CA ASP A 190 26.26 1.65 5.08
C ASP A 190 26.65 1.99 6.52
N THR A 191 27.53 1.20 7.12
CA THR A 191 28.06 1.40 8.48
C THR A 191 28.74 2.76 8.67
N LYS A 192 29.41 3.29 7.63
CA LYS A 192 30.17 4.54 7.71
C LYS A 192 29.31 5.79 7.53
N HIS A 193 28.26 5.70 6.72
CA HIS A 193 27.49 6.86 6.26
C HIS A 193 26.01 6.80 6.64
N GLY A 194 25.57 5.69 7.24
CA GLY A 194 24.17 5.42 7.52
C GLY A 194 23.34 5.23 6.25
N TRP A 195 22.08 5.63 6.32
CA TRP A 195 21.15 5.59 5.19
C TRP A 195 21.52 6.64 4.13
N ARG A 196 21.67 6.18 2.89
CA ARG A 196 21.86 7.03 1.71
C ARG A 196 20.82 6.68 0.68
N THR A 197 20.22 7.72 0.11
CA THR A 197 19.20 7.56 -0.94
C THR A 197 19.72 8.13 -2.24
N ALA A 198 19.75 7.29 -3.27
CA ALA A 198 20.06 7.67 -4.63
C ALA A 198 18.77 8.00 -5.40
N LYS A 199 18.87 8.97 -6.30
CA LYS A 199 17.80 9.35 -7.23
C LYS A 199 17.99 8.61 -8.55
N ARG A 200 16.94 7.98 -9.08
CA ARG A 200 17.03 7.29 -10.37
C ARG A 200 17.27 8.30 -11.51
N PRO A 201 18.16 8.01 -12.47
CA PRO A 201 18.39 8.92 -13.59
C PRO A 201 17.11 9.20 -14.36
N GLY A 202 16.93 10.46 -14.77
CA GLY A 202 15.73 10.89 -15.50
C GLY A 202 14.50 11.15 -14.64
N LEU A 203 14.56 10.97 -13.31
CA LEU A 203 13.40 11.17 -12.41
C LEU A 203 12.76 12.56 -12.51
N ASP A 204 13.57 13.63 -12.51
CA ASP A 204 13.04 15.00 -12.55
C ASP A 204 12.31 15.27 -13.86
N TYR A 205 12.88 14.79 -14.98
CA TYR A 205 12.27 14.88 -16.29
C TYR A 205 10.99 14.04 -16.37
N PHE A 206 11.01 12.82 -15.82
CA PHE A 206 9.88 11.92 -15.77
C PHE A 206 8.67 12.56 -15.05
N LEU A 207 8.88 13.07 -13.84
CA LEU A 207 7.82 13.74 -13.05
C LEU A 207 7.35 15.03 -13.73
N GLY A 208 8.29 15.89 -14.13
CA GLY A 208 7.95 17.18 -14.71
C GLY A 208 7.25 17.05 -16.06
N TYR A 209 7.68 16.11 -16.92
CA TYR A 209 7.04 15.87 -18.21
C TYR A 209 5.64 15.26 -18.04
N LEU A 210 5.49 14.22 -17.22
CA LEU A 210 4.22 13.51 -17.06
C LEU A 210 3.18 14.28 -16.23
N SER A 211 3.58 15.23 -15.38
CA SER A 211 2.63 16.07 -14.61
C SER A 211 1.69 16.92 -15.48
N GLN A 212 2.02 17.08 -16.77
CA GLN A 212 1.17 17.73 -17.77
C GLN A 212 -0.03 16.85 -18.16
N TYR A 213 0.14 15.53 -18.10
CA TYR A 213 -0.83 14.54 -18.58
C TYR A 213 -1.50 13.77 -17.43
N TYR A 214 -0.83 13.63 -16.30
CA TYR A 214 -1.27 12.81 -15.18
C TYR A 214 -1.40 13.60 -13.89
N GLU A 215 -2.38 13.22 -13.08
CA GLU A 215 -2.36 13.47 -11.64
C GLU A 215 -1.42 12.44 -11.01
N ILE A 216 -0.23 12.88 -10.58
CA ILE A 216 0.81 12.03 -10.02
C ILE A 216 0.58 11.86 -8.52
N VAL A 217 0.43 10.60 -8.11
CA VAL A 217 0.31 10.16 -6.72
C VAL A 217 1.49 9.26 -6.41
N ILE A 218 2.33 9.66 -5.46
CA ILE A 218 3.36 8.77 -4.92
C ILE A 218 2.69 7.85 -3.89
N PHE A 219 2.86 6.54 -4.01
CA PHE A 219 2.37 5.58 -3.03
C PHE A 219 3.52 4.68 -2.57
N SER A 220 4.13 5.02 -1.44
CA SER A 220 5.24 4.28 -0.84
C SER A 220 4.74 3.16 0.08
N THR A 221 5.46 2.04 0.11
CA THR A 221 5.27 0.97 1.10
C THR A 221 5.95 1.27 2.43
N ASN A 222 6.81 2.30 2.48
CA ASN A 222 7.48 2.76 3.69
C ASN A 222 6.63 3.77 4.45
N TYR A 223 6.90 3.90 5.76
CA TYR A 223 6.19 4.80 6.65
C TYR A 223 6.41 6.27 6.28
N GLN A 224 5.43 7.11 6.58
CA GLN A 224 5.51 8.55 6.30
C GLN A 224 6.75 9.19 6.94
N MET A 225 7.06 8.81 8.19
CA MET A 225 8.19 9.35 8.95
C MET A 225 9.53 9.26 8.20
N THR A 226 9.76 8.18 7.45
CA THR A 226 11.01 7.96 6.73
C THR A 226 11.00 8.54 5.33
N SER A 227 9.87 8.42 4.62
CA SER A 227 9.81 8.69 3.18
C SER A 227 9.41 10.13 2.85
N GLU A 228 8.68 10.81 3.73
CA GLU A 228 8.15 12.15 3.46
C GLU A 228 9.24 13.17 3.17
N ARG A 229 10.33 13.14 3.93
CA ARG A 229 11.50 14.02 3.70
C ARG A 229 12.13 13.80 2.33
N THR A 230 12.08 12.58 1.82
CA THR A 230 12.63 12.26 0.49
C THR A 230 11.74 12.78 -0.62
N VAL A 231 10.42 12.61 -0.50
CA VAL A 231 9.44 13.15 -1.46
C VAL A 231 9.52 14.68 -1.53
N ILE A 232 9.60 15.36 -0.38
CA ILE A 232 9.76 16.83 -0.32
C ILE A 232 11.06 17.28 -1.01
N LYS A 233 12.15 16.52 -0.89
CA LYS A 233 13.42 16.85 -1.57
C LYS A 233 13.37 16.60 -3.08
N MET A 234 12.54 15.66 -3.54
CA MET A 234 12.36 15.37 -4.96
C MET A 234 11.56 16.45 -5.67
N ASP A 235 10.52 16.98 -5.03
CA ASP A 235 9.69 18.07 -5.56
C ASP A 235 9.57 19.21 -4.53
N PRO A 236 10.61 20.05 -4.38
CA PRO A 236 10.63 21.12 -3.38
C PRO A 236 9.54 22.17 -3.59
N LEU A 237 9.12 22.39 -4.85
CA LEU A 237 8.09 23.36 -5.21
C LEU A 237 6.67 22.75 -5.18
N ARG A 238 6.54 21.45 -4.91
CA ARG A 238 5.27 20.70 -5.01
C ARG A 238 4.56 20.94 -6.35
N ALA A 239 5.35 21.08 -7.42
CA ALA A 239 4.85 21.45 -8.73
C ALA A 239 4.35 20.24 -9.55
N PHE A 240 4.87 19.04 -9.24
CA PHE A 240 4.66 17.84 -10.05
C PHE A 240 3.84 16.78 -9.32
N ILE A 241 4.12 16.56 -8.03
CA ILE A 241 3.46 15.54 -7.21
C ILE A 241 2.25 16.16 -6.51
N GLN A 242 1.04 15.67 -6.79
CA GLN A 242 -0.18 16.19 -6.16
C GLN A 242 -0.42 15.59 -4.78
N TYR A 243 -0.21 14.29 -4.64
CA TYR A 243 -0.43 13.57 -3.38
C TYR A 243 0.68 12.56 -3.11
N ALA A 244 0.98 12.35 -1.84
CA ALA A 244 1.91 11.32 -1.38
C ALA A 244 1.23 10.50 -0.28
N LEU A 245 1.12 9.20 -0.53
CA LEU A 245 0.57 8.18 0.34
C LEU A 245 1.70 7.25 0.78
N TYR A 246 1.58 6.72 1.99
CA TYR A 246 2.61 5.94 2.67
C TYR A 246 2.02 4.65 3.23
N ARG A 247 2.81 3.89 3.99
CA ARG A 247 2.42 2.61 4.58
C ARG A 247 1.12 2.66 5.39
N GLU A 248 0.85 3.78 6.05
CA GLU A 248 -0.36 4.02 6.85
C GLU A 248 -1.64 3.99 6.01
N ALA A 249 -1.54 4.25 4.70
CA ALA A 249 -2.65 4.19 3.74
C ALA A 249 -2.80 2.81 3.08
N CYS A 250 -1.88 1.87 3.32
CA CYS A 250 -1.94 0.52 2.76
C CYS A 250 -2.88 -0.37 3.58
N ARG A 251 -3.51 -1.35 2.93
CA ARG A 251 -4.24 -2.44 3.58
C ARG A 251 -3.28 -3.55 3.95
N TYR A 252 -3.42 -4.12 5.13
CA TYR A 252 -2.68 -5.32 5.52
C TYR A 252 -3.61 -6.54 5.42
N LYS A 253 -3.28 -7.50 4.55
CA LYS A 253 -4.08 -8.71 4.35
C LYS A 253 -3.17 -9.91 4.07
N ASP A 254 -3.42 -11.02 4.75
CA ASP A 254 -2.69 -12.29 4.56
C ASP A 254 -1.15 -12.16 4.67
N GLY A 255 -0.68 -11.28 5.56
CA GLY A 255 0.75 -11.04 5.74
C GLY A 255 1.37 -10.05 4.74
N LYS A 256 0.58 -9.56 3.78
CA LYS A 256 1.02 -8.68 2.69
C LYS A 256 0.54 -7.26 2.87
N VAL A 257 1.34 -6.31 2.40
CA VAL A 257 0.99 -4.89 2.34
C VAL A 257 0.44 -4.61 0.94
N ILE A 258 -0.81 -4.18 0.86
CA ILE A 258 -1.54 -3.98 -0.40
C ILE A 258 -1.90 -2.50 -0.54
N LYS A 259 -1.59 -1.93 -1.70
CA LYS A 259 -1.98 -0.60 -2.14
C LYS A 259 -3.31 -0.71 -2.88
N ASP A 260 -4.40 -0.59 -2.15
CA ASP A 260 -5.74 -0.71 -2.71
C ASP A 260 -6.11 0.54 -3.50
N LEU A 261 -6.09 0.44 -4.83
CA LEU A 261 -6.37 1.58 -5.72
C LEU A 261 -7.84 2.02 -5.67
N SER A 262 -8.74 1.15 -5.21
CA SER A 262 -10.17 1.49 -5.10
C SER A 262 -10.45 2.59 -4.07
N LEU A 263 -9.56 2.72 -3.08
CA LEU A 263 -9.66 3.73 -2.02
C LEU A 263 -9.13 5.10 -2.44
N LEU A 264 -8.56 5.24 -3.64
CA LEU A 264 -8.02 6.52 -4.12
C LEU A 264 -9.12 7.52 -4.51
N ASN A 265 -10.40 7.14 -4.47
CA ASN A 265 -11.50 8.01 -4.93
C ASN A 265 -11.28 8.54 -6.36
N ARG A 266 -10.79 7.65 -7.24
CA ARG A 266 -10.54 7.88 -8.67
C ARG A 266 -11.15 6.74 -9.47
N ASP A 267 -11.53 7.01 -10.72
CA ASP A 267 -12.03 5.97 -11.60
C ASP A 267 -10.88 5.00 -11.95
N LEU A 268 -11.07 3.71 -11.67
CA LEU A 268 -10.11 2.66 -12.00
C LEU A 268 -9.89 2.52 -13.50
N ASN A 269 -10.84 2.93 -14.34
CA ASN A 269 -10.66 2.94 -15.80
C ASN A 269 -9.59 3.96 -16.25
N LYS A 270 -9.30 4.95 -15.39
CA LYS A 270 -8.41 6.08 -15.63
C LYS A 270 -7.21 6.11 -14.68
N THR A 271 -6.99 5.05 -13.92
CA THR A 271 -5.90 4.94 -12.94
C THR A 271 -4.86 3.94 -13.41
N VAL A 272 -3.61 4.36 -13.47
CA VAL A 272 -2.46 3.51 -13.84
C VAL A 272 -1.49 3.49 -12.67
N ALA A 273 -1.09 2.31 -12.22
CA ALA A 273 -0.04 2.15 -11.22
C ALA A 273 1.26 1.66 -11.86
N VAL A 274 2.41 2.20 -11.47
CA VAL A 274 3.73 1.66 -11.81
C VAL A 274 4.34 1.13 -10.52
N GLU A 275 4.58 -0.18 -10.48
CA GLU A 275 4.92 -0.89 -9.27
C GLU A 275 6.07 -1.86 -9.50
N VAL A 276 6.82 -2.14 -8.42
CA VAL A 276 7.93 -3.09 -8.42
C VAL A 276 7.52 -4.37 -7.68
N GLU A 277 6.74 -4.24 -6.61
CA GLU A 277 6.29 -5.35 -5.80
C GLU A 277 4.91 -5.88 -6.24
N LYS A 278 4.84 -7.14 -6.69
CA LYS A 278 3.59 -7.76 -7.17
C LYS A 278 2.52 -7.83 -6.08
N ASP A 279 2.92 -8.01 -4.83
CA ASP A 279 2.01 -8.13 -3.70
C ASP A 279 1.29 -6.81 -3.40
N ALA A 280 1.95 -5.67 -3.63
CA ALA A 280 1.40 -4.35 -3.42
C ALA A 280 0.18 -4.05 -4.31
N VAL A 281 0.13 -4.61 -5.52
CA VAL A 281 -0.97 -4.39 -6.48
C VAL A 281 -1.86 -5.63 -6.66
N SER A 282 -1.81 -6.57 -5.72
CA SER A 282 -2.52 -7.86 -5.81
C SER A 282 -4.04 -7.73 -5.96
N MET A 283 -4.65 -6.65 -5.49
CA MET A 283 -6.09 -6.39 -5.63
C MET A 283 -6.49 -5.81 -7.00
N GLN A 284 -5.60 -5.08 -7.68
CA GLN A 284 -5.86 -4.48 -8.99
C GLN A 284 -4.70 -4.69 -9.97
N PRO A 285 -4.39 -5.95 -10.34
CA PRO A 285 -3.25 -6.26 -11.22
C PRO A 285 -3.42 -5.69 -12.64
N ASP A 286 -4.67 -5.59 -13.13
CA ASP A 286 -4.97 -5.08 -14.47
C ASP A 286 -4.70 -3.55 -14.60
N ASN A 287 -4.48 -2.85 -13.49
CA ASN A 287 -4.13 -1.44 -13.45
C ASN A 287 -2.62 -1.19 -13.28
N ALA A 288 -1.83 -2.24 -13.09
CA ALA A 288 -0.43 -2.12 -12.69
C ALA A 288 0.54 -2.50 -13.82
N ILE A 289 1.50 -1.61 -14.09
CA ILE A 289 2.68 -1.86 -14.91
C ILE A 289 3.81 -2.29 -13.97
N MET A 290 4.17 -3.56 -14.06
CA MET A 290 5.24 -4.13 -13.24
C MET A 290 6.62 -3.84 -13.85
N LEU A 291 7.51 -3.24 -13.06
CA LEU A 291 8.91 -3.03 -13.44
C LEU A 291 9.86 -3.82 -12.55
N LYS A 292 11.09 -3.99 -13.02
CA LYS A 292 12.16 -4.60 -12.22
C LYS A 292 12.63 -3.62 -11.13
N PRO A 293 12.93 -4.10 -9.92
CA PRO A 293 13.50 -3.27 -8.86
C PRO A 293 14.80 -2.63 -9.32
N TRP A 294 14.94 -1.34 -9.01
CA TRP A 294 16.13 -0.58 -9.30
C TRP A 294 17.18 -0.77 -8.19
N ASN A 295 18.39 -1.14 -8.57
CA ASN A 295 19.51 -1.43 -7.66
C ASN A 295 20.37 -0.19 -7.32
N GLY A 296 20.03 0.98 -7.82
CA GLY A 296 20.82 2.20 -7.65
C GLY A 296 21.84 2.49 -8.76
N GLU A 297 21.99 1.60 -9.75
CA GLU A 297 22.88 1.83 -10.90
C GLU A 297 22.28 2.79 -11.93
N SER A 298 23.10 3.41 -12.77
CA SER A 298 22.56 4.34 -13.77
C SER A 298 21.80 3.57 -14.87
N ASP A 299 20.52 3.86 -15.07
CA ASP A 299 19.69 3.27 -16.13
C ASP A 299 18.83 4.31 -16.88
N THR A 300 18.14 3.88 -17.94
CA THR A 300 17.25 4.73 -18.77
C THR A 300 15.77 4.35 -18.63
N THR A 301 15.45 3.40 -17.76
CA THR A 301 14.13 2.77 -17.66
C THR A 301 13.00 3.78 -17.46
N LEU A 302 13.17 4.80 -16.61
CA LEU A 302 12.15 5.85 -16.42
C LEU A 302 11.89 6.64 -17.70
N VAL A 303 12.95 7.01 -18.41
CA VAL A 303 12.85 7.77 -19.67
C VAL A 303 12.21 6.92 -20.77
N ASP A 304 12.56 5.64 -20.80
CA ASP A 304 12.02 4.67 -21.76
C ASP A 304 10.56 4.30 -21.49
N LEU A 305 10.05 4.54 -20.27
CA LEU A 305 8.64 4.35 -19.92
C LEU A 305 7.74 5.50 -20.38
N ILE A 306 8.28 6.72 -20.50
CA ILE A 306 7.53 7.92 -20.89
C ILE A 306 6.69 7.71 -22.15
N PRO A 307 7.21 7.14 -23.26
CA PRO A 307 6.44 6.98 -24.50
C PRO A 307 5.18 6.14 -24.33
N LEU A 308 5.22 5.11 -23.47
CA LEU A 308 4.05 4.27 -23.17
C LEU A 308 3.00 5.05 -22.38
N LEU A 309 3.44 5.79 -21.34
CA LEU A 309 2.52 6.59 -20.51
C LEU A 309 1.96 7.78 -21.30
N GLU A 310 2.75 8.41 -22.17
CA GLU A 310 2.30 9.46 -23.07
C GLU A 310 1.24 8.93 -24.05
N TYR A 311 1.44 7.74 -24.62
CA TYR A 311 0.45 7.10 -25.48
C TYR A 311 -0.88 6.85 -24.75
N LEU A 312 -0.83 6.37 -23.51
CA LEU A 312 -2.04 6.13 -22.71
C LEU A 312 -2.85 7.41 -22.46
N ALA A 313 -2.19 8.56 -22.24
CA ALA A 313 -2.86 9.81 -21.94
C ALA A 313 -3.34 10.58 -23.18
N THR A 314 -2.66 10.41 -24.32
CA THR A 314 -2.91 11.20 -25.54
C THR A 314 -3.91 10.53 -26.48
N GLN A 315 -4.01 9.21 -26.43
CA GLN A 315 -5.01 8.47 -27.21
C GLN A 315 -6.38 8.51 -26.52
N PRO A 316 -7.49 8.48 -27.28
CA PRO A 316 -8.85 8.49 -26.74
C PRO A 316 -9.23 7.12 -26.16
N ILE A 317 -8.52 6.70 -25.11
CA ILE A 317 -8.72 5.43 -24.42
C ILE A 317 -9.75 5.66 -23.31
N LYS A 318 -10.84 4.88 -23.33
CA LYS A 318 -11.88 4.94 -22.28
C LYS A 318 -11.49 4.18 -21.02
N ASP A 319 -10.77 3.08 -21.18
CA ASP A 319 -10.32 2.19 -20.10
C ASP A 319 -8.89 1.75 -20.38
N VAL A 320 -7.98 2.01 -19.44
CA VAL A 320 -6.55 1.68 -19.54
C VAL A 320 -6.28 0.19 -19.31
N ARG A 321 -7.15 -0.53 -18.61
CA ARG A 321 -6.91 -1.90 -18.16
C ARG A 321 -6.71 -2.91 -19.30
N PRO A 322 -7.49 -2.90 -20.40
CA PRO A 322 -7.26 -3.79 -21.53
C PRO A 322 -5.89 -3.57 -22.20
N VAL A 323 -5.43 -2.32 -22.23
CA VAL A 323 -4.12 -1.98 -22.80
C VAL A 323 -3.02 -2.53 -21.91
N ILE A 324 -3.07 -2.28 -20.60
CA ILE A 324 -2.09 -2.78 -19.62
C ILE A 324 -2.06 -4.31 -19.61
N LYS A 325 -3.24 -4.95 -19.60
CA LYS A 325 -3.40 -6.41 -19.64
C LYS A 325 -2.75 -7.05 -20.88
N SER A 326 -2.72 -6.33 -22.00
CA SER A 326 -2.06 -6.80 -23.21
C SER A 326 -0.54 -6.94 -23.07
N PHE A 327 0.06 -6.27 -22.07
CA PHE A 327 1.49 -6.35 -21.77
C PHE A 327 1.81 -7.35 -20.66
N SER A 328 0.81 -7.84 -19.89
CA SER A 328 1.02 -8.75 -18.76
C SER A 328 1.65 -10.09 -19.13
N GLN A 329 1.67 -10.46 -20.41
CA GLN A 329 2.32 -11.67 -20.92
C GLN A 329 3.82 -11.48 -21.18
N SER A 330 4.30 -10.23 -21.29
CA SER A 330 5.70 -9.93 -21.52
C SER A 330 6.46 -9.77 -20.20
N ASP A 331 7.71 -10.23 -20.19
CA ASP A 331 8.63 -10.05 -19.06
C ASP A 331 9.18 -8.61 -18.98
N ASP A 332 9.17 -7.88 -20.11
CA ASP A 332 9.65 -6.51 -20.22
C ASP A 332 8.68 -5.66 -21.05
N VAL A 333 7.85 -4.91 -20.34
CA VAL A 333 6.81 -4.04 -20.90
C VAL A 333 7.41 -2.96 -21.81
N ILE A 334 8.58 -2.44 -21.46
CA ILE A 334 9.21 -1.33 -22.19
C ILE A 334 9.74 -1.82 -23.54
N ALA A 335 10.42 -2.96 -23.54
CA ALA A 335 10.92 -3.57 -24.77
C ALA A 335 9.76 -3.93 -25.72
N GLU A 336 8.70 -4.55 -25.19
CA GLU A 336 7.52 -4.88 -25.99
C GLU A 336 6.86 -3.64 -26.59
N TYR A 337 6.71 -2.57 -25.80
CA TYR A 337 6.16 -1.32 -26.30
C TYR A 337 6.99 -0.73 -27.44
N LYS A 338 8.32 -0.71 -27.30
CA LYS A 338 9.24 -0.22 -28.36
C LYS A 338 9.06 -1.00 -29.67
N GLU A 339 8.89 -2.32 -29.61
CA GLU A 339 8.62 -3.13 -30.79
C GLU A 339 7.25 -2.85 -31.41
N ARG A 340 6.21 -2.72 -30.57
CA ARG A 340 4.85 -2.38 -31.03
C ARG A 340 4.81 -1.00 -31.68
N GLU A 341 5.51 -0.02 -31.09
CA GLU A 341 5.66 1.33 -31.62
C GLU A 341 6.42 1.31 -32.95
N ALA A 342 7.53 0.57 -33.07
CA ALA A 342 8.28 0.42 -34.32
C ALA A 342 7.42 -0.20 -35.43
N ARG A 343 6.60 -1.21 -35.11
CA ARG A 343 5.64 -1.81 -36.05
C ARG A 343 4.57 -0.81 -36.48
N LEU A 344 4.06 0.01 -35.56
CA LEU A 344 3.12 1.09 -35.86
C LEU A 344 3.77 2.13 -36.78
N ARG A 345 5.03 2.54 -36.50
CA ARG A 345 5.80 3.46 -37.33
C ARG A 345 5.97 2.92 -38.76
N ALA A 346 6.30 1.63 -38.89
CA ALA A 346 6.49 0.98 -40.19
C ALA A 346 5.19 0.99 -41.01
N LYS A 347 4.06 0.57 -40.41
CA LYS A 347 2.74 0.62 -41.06
C LYS A 347 2.36 2.04 -41.47
N TRP A 348 2.56 3.02 -40.58
CA TRP A 348 2.26 4.41 -40.89
C TRP A 348 3.09 4.93 -42.08
N LYS A 349 4.39 4.60 -42.13
CA LYS A 349 5.24 4.92 -43.28
C LYS A 349 4.75 4.26 -44.56
N GLU A 350 4.28 3.01 -44.48
CA GLU A 350 3.76 2.28 -45.64
C GLU A 350 2.46 2.89 -46.20
N GLU A 351 1.52 3.23 -45.33
CA GLU A 351 0.25 3.88 -45.70
C GLU A 351 0.48 5.31 -46.23
N ASN A 352 1.48 6.00 -45.68
CA ASN A 352 1.79 7.39 -46.00
C ASN A 352 2.98 7.55 -46.96
N LYS A 353 3.36 6.51 -47.72
CA LYS A 353 4.45 6.59 -48.71
C LYS A 353 4.32 7.80 -49.63
N HIS A 354 3.09 8.12 -50.04
CA HIS A 354 2.78 9.28 -50.87
C HIS A 354 3.18 10.64 -50.23
N LEU A 355 3.09 10.79 -48.90
CA LEU A 355 3.55 11.99 -48.19
C LEU A 355 5.08 12.08 -48.20
N PHE A 356 5.76 10.96 -47.96
CA PHE A 356 7.23 10.90 -47.97
C PHE A 356 7.81 11.15 -49.37
N GLU A 357 7.22 10.59 -50.41
CA GLU A 357 7.61 10.83 -51.81
C GLU A 357 7.39 12.30 -52.23
N ARG A 358 6.34 12.95 -51.69
CA ARG A 358 6.06 14.36 -51.95
C ARG A 358 7.00 15.29 -51.19
N ALA A 359 7.46 14.90 -49.99
CA ALA A 359 8.45 15.65 -49.21
C ALA A 359 9.84 15.65 -49.86
N GLY A 360 10.19 14.59 -50.60
CA GLY A 360 11.44 14.49 -51.35
C GLY A 360 11.49 15.29 -52.66
N LYS A 361 10.37 15.89 -53.11
CA LYS A 361 10.32 16.70 -54.34
C LYS A 361 10.49 18.20 -54.00
N PRO A 362 11.40 18.93 -54.67
CA PRO A 362 11.60 20.35 -54.42
C PRO A 362 10.32 21.12 -54.78
N ASN A 363 9.71 21.78 -53.79
CA ASN A 363 8.57 22.67 -53.98
C ASN A 363 9.02 24.14 -54.02
N VAL A 364 8.18 25.02 -54.57
CA VAL A 364 8.42 26.48 -54.67
C VAL A 364 8.79 27.11 -53.32
N GLY A 365 8.24 26.60 -52.21
CA GLY A 365 8.62 27.02 -50.86
C GLY A 365 10.09 26.72 -50.54
N THR A 366 10.57 25.51 -50.85
CA THR A 366 11.98 25.09 -50.69
C THR A 366 12.92 25.94 -51.51
N PHE A 367 12.52 26.29 -52.74
CA PHE A 367 13.25 27.19 -53.61
C PHE A 367 13.34 28.63 -53.04
N LEU A 368 12.21 29.21 -52.62
CA LEU A 368 12.17 30.55 -52.02
C LEU A 368 12.94 30.63 -50.69
N GLY A 369 12.84 29.61 -49.83
CA GLY A 369 13.58 29.57 -48.56
C GLY A 369 15.09 29.46 -48.77
N SER A 370 15.53 28.70 -49.78
CA SER A 370 16.96 28.64 -50.16
C SER A 370 17.49 29.99 -50.64
N MET A 371 16.63 30.82 -51.24
CA MET A 371 16.98 32.17 -51.72
C MET A 371 17.08 33.21 -50.59
N VAL A 372 16.47 32.93 -49.43
CA VAL A 372 16.55 33.75 -48.20
C VAL A 372 17.61 33.20 -47.22
N GLY A 373 18.42 32.22 -47.64
CA GLY A 373 19.50 31.65 -46.83
C GLY A 373 19.05 30.63 -45.78
N MET A 374 17.81 30.13 -45.86
CA MET A 374 17.36 29.03 -45.01
C MET A 374 17.88 27.70 -45.56
N SER A 375 18.44 26.86 -44.70
CA SER A 375 18.92 25.52 -45.05
C SER A 375 17.78 24.67 -45.65
N PRO A 376 18.02 23.92 -46.75
CA PRO A 376 17.04 22.99 -47.33
C PRO A 376 16.47 22.02 -46.30
N SER A 377 17.29 21.53 -45.36
CA SER A 377 16.89 20.60 -44.29
C SER A 377 15.95 21.23 -43.25
N ALA A 378 15.98 22.56 -43.09
CA ALA A 378 15.07 23.27 -42.20
C ALA A 378 13.69 23.51 -42.84
N LEU A 379 13.61 23.44 -44.18
CA LEU A 379 12.38 23.72 -44.94
C LEU A 379 11.69 22.46 -45.47
N SER A 380 12.42 21.37 -45.71
CA SER A 380 11.85 20.04 -45.96
C SER A 380 11.63 19.32 -44.62
N LYS A 381 10.62 19.73 -43.85
CA LYS A 381 10.24 18.98 -42.65
C LYS A 381 9.64 17.65 -43.13
N GLU A 382 10.38 16.55 -43.01
CA GLU A 382 9.86 15.21 -43.28
C GLU A 382 8.51 15.03 -42.58
N PRO A 383 7.53 14.35 -43.20
CA PRO A 383 6.24 14.15 -42.58
C PRO A 383 6.45 13.35 -41.29
N LYS A 384 6.12 13.98 -40.17
CA LYS A 384 6.27 13.39 -38.84
C LYS A 384 5.03 12.58 -38.50
N MET A 385 5.22 11.51 -37.73
CA MET A 385 4.09 10.75 -37.23
C MET A 385 3.28 11.62 -36.26
N PRO A 386 1.95 11.43 -36.15
CA PRO A 386 1.14 12.18 -35.19
C PRO A 386 1.64 12.09 -33.75
N LEU A 387 2.14 10.93 -33.32
CA LEU A 387 2.74 10.73 -32.00
C LEU A 387 3.98 11.62 -31.79
N ASP A 388 4.82 11.77 -32.81
CA ASP A 388 6.04 12.59 -32.71
C ASP A 388 5.69 14.09 -32.63
N ILE A 389 4.60 14.52 -33.28
CA ILE A 389 4.09 15.91 -33.18
C ILE A 389 3.59 16.19 -31.77
N ILE A 390 2.81 15.27 -31.20
CA ILE A 390 2.32 15.37 -29.83
C ILE A 390 3.49 15.45 -28.84
N ARG A 391 4.51 14.62 -29.06
CA ARG A 391 5.72 14.61 -28.23
C ARG A 391 6.51 15.91 -28.31
N GLU A 392 6.71 16.44 -29.51
CA GLU A 392 7.35 17.77 -29.71
C GLU A 392 6.58 18.87 -28.98
N HIS A 393 5.25 18.84 -29.05
CA HIS A 393 4.41 19.79 -28.33
C HIS A 393 4.55 19.64 -26.82
N GLY A 394 4.51 18.42 -26.29
CA GLY A 394 4.69 18.15 -24.86
C GLY A 394 6.08 18.55 -24.36
N GLN A 395 7.13 18.38 -25.18
CA GLN A 395 8.48 18.81 -24.84
C GLN A 395 8.58 20.34 -24.79
N ALA A 396 7.99 21.04 -25.77
CA ALA A 396 7.94 22.50 -25.76
C ALA A 396 7.16 23.02 -24.53
N GLN A 397 6.06 22.38 -24.16
CA GLN A 397 5.28 22.74 -22.97
C GLN A 397 6.06 22.47 -21.68
N TYR A 398 6.81 21.37 -21.59
CA TYR A 398 7.73 21.11 -20.48
C TYR A 398 8.82 22.18 -20.35
N GLU A 399 9.45 22.58 -21.47
CA GLU A 399 10.45 23.64 -21.46
C GLU A 399 9.87 24.98 -20.99
N ASN A 400 8.65 25.30 -21.41
CA ASN A 400 7.94 26.49 -20.96
C ASN A 400 7.62 26.43 -19.47
N LEU A 401 7.17 25.27 -18.96
CA LEU A 401 6.94 25.04 -17.54
C LEU A 401 8.24 25.20 -16.74
N GLN A 402 9.35 24.64 -17.22
CA GLN A 402 10.66 24.77 -16.58
C GLN A 402 11.16 26.21 -16.53
N LYS A 403 10.97 26.98 -17.60
CA LYS A 403 11.27 28.43 -17.62
C LYS A 403 10.42 29.17 -16.59
N PHE A 404 9.11 28.92 -16.59
CA PHE A 404 8.17 29.52 -15.65
C PHE A 404 8.53 29.22 -14.18
N LEU A 405 8.85 27.97 -13.88
CA LEU A 405 9.26 27.56 -12.52
C LEU A 405 10.55 28.26 -12.15
N ARG A 406 11.56 28.30 -13.03
CA ARG A 406 12.85 28.96 -12.76
C ARG A 406 12.71 30.46 -12.48
N GLU A 407 11.84 31.14 -13.23
CA GLU A 407 11.59 32.58 -13.06
C GLU A 407 10.81 32.87 -11.76
N ASN A 408 9.89 31.98 -11.36
CA ASN A 408 8.99 32.22 -10.21
C ASN A 408 9.37 31.43 -8.93
N THR A 409 10.46 30.66 -8.95
CA THR A 409 10.90 29.81 -7.81
C THR A 409 10.98 30.60 -6.50
N ALA A 410 11.58 31.80 -6.53
CA ALA A 410 11.75 32.63 -5.33
C ALA A 410 10.39 33.08 -4.74
N LYS A 411 9.45 33.47 -5.60
CA LYS A 411 8.11 33.89 -5.19
C LYS A 411 7.34 32.75 -4.54
N PHE A 412 7.38 31.55 -5.13
CA PHE A 412 6.71 30.38 -4.56
C PHE A 412 7.28 29.99 -3.19
N LEU A 413 8.60 30.06 -3.01
CA LEU A 413 9.24 29.79 -1.73
C LEU A 413 8.85 30.83 -0.66
N GLU A 414 8.80 32.11 -1.03
CA GLU A 414 8.35 33.17 -0.13
C GLU A 414 6.87 33.04 0.25
N GLU A 415 6.01 32.73 -0.72
CA GLU A 415 4.58 32.47 -0.49
C GLU A 415 4.37 31.26 0.41
N GLU A 416 5.11 30.17 0.19
CA GLU A 416 5.02 28.98 1.03
C GLU A 416 5.50 29.26 2.47
N GLN A 417 6.56 30.05 2.64
CA GLN A 417 7.03 30.48 3.97
C GLN A 417 5.99 31.35 4.68
N LYS A 418 5.42 32.35 3.98
CA LYS A 418 4.36 33.19 4.53
C LYS A 418 3.15 32.36 4.93
N MET A 419 2.72 31.44 4.08
CA MET A 419 1.60 30.53 4.38
C MET A 419 1.93 29.65 5.58
N LYS A 420 3.13 29.07 5.68
CA LYS A 420 3.55 28.28 6.86
C LYS A 420 3.57 29.11 8.14
N ASP A 421 4.03 30.36 8.07
CA ASP A 421 4.04 31.27 9.22
C ASP A 421 2.62 31.67 9.61
N GLU A 422 1.74 31.91 8.65
CA GLU A 422 0.31 32.19 8.88
C GLU A 422 -0.40 30.98 9.47
N TYR A 423 -0.24 29.78 8.89
CA TYR A 423 -0.80 28.55 9.45
C TYR A 423 -0.21 28.22 10.82
N GLY A 424 1.09 28.42 11.05
CA GLY A 424 1.72 28.24 12.36
C GLY A 424 1.16 29.19 13.42
N LYS A 425 0.85 30.44 13.04
CA LYS A 425 0.21 31.43 13.94
C LYS A 425 -1.28 31.16 14.13
N MET A 426 -2.00 30.74 13.08
CA MET A 426 -3.44 30.46 13.14
C MET A 426 -3.74 29.15 13.88
N THR A 427 -2.94 28.11 13.73
CA THR A 427 -3.19 26.81 14.39
C THR A 427 -3.05 26.85 15.91
N LEU A 428 -2.23 27.73 16.49
CA LEU A 428 -2.13 27.86 17.95
C LEU A 428 -3.17 28.82 18.52
N ASN A 429 -3.35 29.98 17.89
CA ASN A 429 -4.29 30.98 18.38
C ASN A 429 -5.75 30.58 18.11
N LYS A 430 -6.08 30.12 16.90
CA LYS A 430 -7.46 29.75 16.50
C LYS A 430 -7.92 28.43 17.12
N LEU A 431 -7.03 27.45 17.30
CA LEU A 431 -7.35 26.21 18.02
C LEU A 431 -7.56 26.46 19.53
N MET A 432 -6.86 27.43 20.12
CA MET A 432 -7.09 27.84 21.52
C MET A 432 -8.36 28.68 21.71
N THR A 433 -8.80 29.45 20.72
CA THR A 433 -9.95 30.37 20.87
C THR A 433 -11.25 29.87 20.26
N GLU A 434 -11.22 29.10 19.17
CA GLU A 434 -12.42 28.83 18.35
C GLU A 434 -12.74 27.34 18.13
N GLY A 435 -11.85 26.41 18.53
CA GLY A 435 -12.05 24.97 18.24
C GLY A 435 -11.95 24.66 16.73
N MET A 436 -12.14 23.39 16.34
CA MET A 436 -12.04 23.01 14.92
C MET A 436 -13.17 23.67 14.10
N PRO A 437 -12.86 24.36 12.99
CA PRO A 437 -13.87 25.04 12.19
C PRO A 437 -14.81 24.04 11.52
N THR A 438 -16.10 24.36 11.50
CA THR A 438 -17.11 23.53 10.84
C THR A 438 -17.04 23.73 9.31
N PRO A 439 -17.53 22.78 8.49
CA PRO A 439 -17.51 22.90 7.03
C PRO A 439 -18.17 24.19 6.50
N GLU A 440 -19.16 24.72 7.22
CA GLU A 440 -19.85 25.96 6.88
C GLU A 440 -18.96 27.20 7.07
N ASP A 441 -18.11 27.19 8.09
CA ASP A 441 -17.17 28.29 8.37
C ASP A 441 -16.05 28.34 7.32
N ILE A 442 -15.63 27.19 6.82
CA ILE A 442 -14.64 27.07 5.74
C ILE A 442 -15.22 27.62 4.43
N ALA A 443 -16.47 27.29 4.12
CA ALA A 443 -17.17 27.79 2.93
C ALA A 443 -17.36 29.32 2.97
N LYS A 444 -17.72 29.88 4.14
CA LYS A 444 -17.82 31.34 4.32
C LYS A 444 -16.47 32.04 4.16
N GLN A 445 -15.41 31.51 4.77
CA GLN A 445 -14.06 32.08 4.64
C GLN A 445 -13.54 32.05 3.19
N GLN A 446 -13.87 31.01 2.42
CA GLN A 446 -13.54 30.93 1.00
C GLN A 446 -14.33 31.94 0.16
N ALA A 447 -15.63 32.12 0.46
CA ALA A 447 -16.47 33.11 -0.21
C ALA A 447 -16.02 34.55 0.09
N GLU A 448 -15.64 34.83 1.34
CA GLU A 448 -15.11 36.14 1.75
C GLU A 448 -13.75 36.44 1.11
N LYS A 449 -12.85 35.45 1.01
CA LYS A 449 -11.58 35.61 0.28
C LYS A 449 -11.81 35.89 -1.21
N ALA A 450 -12.70 35.15 -1.86
CA ALA A 450 -13.04 35.37 -3.27
C ALA A 450 -13.69 36.75 -3.50
N ALA A 451 -14.49 37.24 -2.55
CA ALA A 451 -15.05 38.59 -2.59
C ALA A 451 -14.00 39.69 -2.35
N ALA A 452 -13.03 39.44 -1.46
CA ALA A 452 -11.93 40.36 -1.20
C ALA A 452 -10.95 40.48 -2.38
N GLU A 453 -10.68 39.37 -3.08
CA GLU A 453 -9.84 39.36 -4.29
C GLU A 453 -10.50 40.14 -5.44
N ASN A 454 -11.82 40.04 -5.60
CA ASN A 454 -12.56 40.83 -6.60
C ASN A 454 -12.64 42.33 -6.28
N ASN A 455 -12.60 42.70 -4.99
CA ASN A 455 -12.63 44.10 -4.56
C ASN A 455 -11.25 44.76 -4.50
N GLY A 456 -10.16 43.97 -4.56
CA GLY A 456 -8.78 44.46 -4.56
C GLY A 456 -8.22 44.79 -5.96
N SER A 457 -8.98 44.52 -7.03
CA SER A 457 -8.59 44.76 -8.42
C SER A 457 -9.35 45.91 -9.11
N ALA A 458 -9.94 46.82 -8.33
CA ALA A 458 -10.65 48.02 -8.82
C ALA A 458 -9.89 49.31 -8.48
#